data_AF-A0A928Z0R9-F1
#
_entry.id   AF-A0A928Z0R9-F1
#
_cell.length_a   1.000
_cell.length_b   1.000
_cell.length_c   1.000
_cell.angle_alpha   90.00
_cell.angle_beta   90.00
_cell.angle_gamma   90.00
#
_symmetry.space_group_name_H-M   'P 1'
#
loop_
_entity.id
_entity.type
_entity.pdbx_description
1 polymer ?
#
loop_
_entity_poly.entity_id
_entity_poly.type
_entity_poly.pdbx_seq_one_letter_code
_entity_poly.pdbx_strand_id
1 'polypeptide(L)'
;IRNSPAWSNTAIFVTYDENGGIWDHVAPPVVDQWGPGTRVPNIVISPYAKKGYVDSTPSETVSIQKFIEARFGLNPLGTRDAAITSNLLTSFDFSQLAAA
;
A
#
# COMPACT_ATOMS: atom_id res chain seq x y z
N ILE A 1 18.97 -5.00 1.18
CA ILE A 1 17.81 -5.60 0.47
C ILE A 1 18.04 -5.65 -1.03
N ARG A 2 18.25 -4.53 -1.74
CA ARG A 2 18.52 -4.55 -3.19
C ARG A 2 19.67 -5.47 -3.62
N ASN A 3 20.78 -5.49 -2.87
CA ASN A 3 21.93 -6.34 -3.20
C ASN A 3 21.81 -7.77 -2.64
N SER A 4 20.67 -8.16 -2.06
CA SER A 4 20.49 -9.52 -1.53
C SER A 4 19.84 -10.44 -2.57
N PRO A 5 20.02 -11.77 -2.45
CA PRO A 5 19.33 -12.75 -3.30
C PRO A 5 17.80 -12.68 -3.23
N ALA A 6 17.24 -11.99 -2.22
CA ALA A 6 15.79 -11.85 -2.04
C ALA A 6 15.17 -10.71 -2.85
N TRP A 7 16.00 -9.81 -3.45
CA TRP A 7 15.50 -8.61 -4.12
C TRP A 7 14.44 -8.92 -5.19
N SER A 8 14.68 -9.94 -6.02
CA SER A 8 13.75 -10.37 -7.08
C SER A 8 12.36 -10.73 -6.59
N ASN A 9 12.21 -11.07 -5.31
CA ASN A 9 10.94 -11.46 -4.68
C ASN A 9 10.49 -10.50 -3.58
N THR A 10 10.97 -9.25 -3.59
CA THR A 10 10.72 -8.27 -2.54
C THR A 10 9.73 -7.19 -2.96
N ALA A 11 8.80 -6.86 -2.08
CA ALA A 11 8.08 -5.59 -2.07
C ALA A 11 8.35 -4.89 -0.72
N ILE A 12 8.73 -3.61 -0.78
CA ILE A 12 8.93 -2.75 0.39
C ILE A 12 7.88 -1.65 0.33
N PHE A 13 7.19 -1.45 1.45
CA PHE A 13 6.31 -0.30 1.67
C PHE A 13 6.99 0.61 2.69
N VAL A 14 7.21 1.87 2.32
CA VAL A 14 7.65 2.92 3.25
C VAL A 14 6.46 3.82 3.49
N THR A 15 5.92 3.77 4.69
CA THR A 15 4.73 4.50 5.11
C THR A 15 4.95 5.09 6.51
N TYR A 16 3.96 5.84 6.98
CA TYR A 16 3.91 6.39 8.33
C TYR A 16 2.72 5.80 9.09
N ASP A 17 2.84 5.73 10.40
CA ASP A 17 1.78 5.36 11.34
C ASP A 17 0.74 6.49 11.46
N GLU A 18 1.19 7.74 11.59
CA GLU A 18 0.34 8.93 11.57
C GLU A 18 0.96 10.13 10.81
N ASN A 19 0.18 11.21 10.73
CA ASN A 19 0.55 12.44 10.03
C ASN A 19 1.38 13.43 10.89
N GLY A 20 1.48 13.19 12.22
CA GLY A 20 2.23 14.04 13.15
C GLY A 20 1.67 15.45 13.37
N GLY A 21 0.43 15.73 12.98
CA GLY A 21 -0.21 17.04 13.11
C GLY A 21 0.21 18.07 12.05
N ILE A 22 0.93 17.64 11.01
CA ILE A 22 1.32 18.50 9.89
C ILE A 22 0.08 18.87 9.08
N TRP A 23 0.05 20.08 8.50
CA TRP A 23 -1.07 20.47 7.66
C TRP A 23 -1.13 19.66 6.35
N ASP A 24 -2.32 19.14 6.03
CA ASP A 24 -2.67 18.58 4.72
C ASP A 24 -3.96 19.28 4.23
N HIS A 25 -4.03 19.59 2.94
CA HIS A 25 -5.17 20.30 2.35
C HIS A 25 -6.40 19.41 2.14
N VAL A 26 -6.25 18.08 2.16
CA VAL A 26 -7.34 17.13 1.96
C VAL A 26 -7.93 16.78 3.32
N ALA A 27 -9.22 17.07 3.47
CA ALA A 27 -9.97 16.66 4.65
C ALA A 27 -9.99 15.13 4.78
N PRO A 28 -9.77 14.57 5.99
CA PRO A 28 -9.88 13.13 6.23
C PRO A 28 -11.25 12.59 5.78
N PRO A 29 -11.29 11.47 5.01
CA PRO A 29 -12.55 10.85 4.62
C PRO A 29 -13.32 10.30 5.84
N VAL A 30 -14.64 10.40 5.82
CA VAL A 30 -15.50 9.83 6.86
C VAL A 30 -16.05 8.49 6.38
N VAL A 31 -15.50 7.38 6.88
CA VAL A 31 -15.89 6.03 6.45
C VAL A 31 -16.59 5.24 7.56
N ASP A 32 -16.17 5.41 8.81
CA ASP A 32 -16.83 4.86 9.99
C ASP A 32 -16.53 5.75 11.21
N GLN A 33 -16.84 5.27 12.43
CA GLN A 33 -16.60 6.02 13.67
C GLN A 33 -15.12 6.36 13.92
N TRP A 34 -14.19 5.60 13.33
CA TRP A 34 -12.76 5.82 13.43
C TRP A 34 -12.22 6.52 12.19
N GLY A 35 -12.72 6.12 11.01
CA GLY A 35 -12.35 6.65 9.70
C GLY A 35 -10.85 6.52 9.39
N PRO A 36 -10.46 6.64 8.11
CA PRO A 36 -9.08 6.98 7.81
C PRO A 36 -8.79 8.40 8.33
N GLY A 37 -7.64 8.56 8.97
CA GLY A 37 -7.15 9.87 9.43
C GLY A 37 -6.63 10.74 8.28
N THR A 38 -5.85 11.76 8.64
CA THR A 38 -5.12 12.58 7.67
C THR A 38 -4.21 11.72 6.80
N ARG A 39 -4.03 12.11 5.53
CA ARG A 39 -3.17 11.38 4.60
C ARG A 39 -1.74 11.28 5.13
N VAL A 40 -1.12 10.13 4.84
CA VAL A 40 0.30 9.88 5.04
C VAL A 40 0.95 9.47 3.72
N PRO A 41 2.24 9.76 3.52
CA PRO A 41 2.96 9.22 2.37
C PRO A 41 3.02 7.70 2.40
N ASN A 42 2.89 7.07 1.23
CA ASN A 42 3.15 5.64 1.04
C ASN A 42 3.99 5.45 -0.23
N ILE A 43 5.15 4.82 -0.10
CA ILE A 43 6.09 4.58 -1.20
C ILE A 43 6.24 3.07 -1.38
N VAL A 44 6.02 2.61 -2.62
CA VAL A 44 6.21 1.22 -3.02
C VAL A 44 7.56 1.07 -3.73
N ILE A 45 8.41 0.17 -3.24
CA ILE A 45 9.72 -0.13 -3.81
C ILE A 45 9.82 -1.63 -4.07
N SER A 46 9.95 -2.01 -5.33
CA SER A 46 10.02 -3.43 -5.76
C SER A 46 10.62 -3.54 -7.15
N PRO A 47 11.23 -4.69 -7.53
CA PRO A 47 11.51 -4.99 -8.93
C PRO A 47 10.27 -4.96 -9.83
N TYR A 48 9.07 -5.06 -9.25
CA TYR A 48 7.77 -5.03 -9.93
C TYR A 48 7.00 -3.72 -9.73
N ALA A 49 7.54 -2.75 -8.99
CA ALA A 49 6.89 -1.46 -8.82
C ALA A 49 6.92 -0.69 -10.14
N LYS A 50 5.80 -0.04 -10.51
CA LYS A 50 5.75 0.86 -11.66
C LYS A 50 6.72 2.02 -11.42
N LYS A 51 7.58 2.29 -12.41
CA LYS A 51 8.63 3.33 -12.29
C LYS A 51 8.05 4.72 -12.56
N GLY A 52 8.41 5.71 -11.73
CA GLY A 52 7.98 7.10 -11.92
C GLY A 52 6.46 7.29 -11.89
N TYR A 53 5.75 6.37 -11.23
CA TYR A 53 4.30 6.30 -11.25
C TYR A 53 3.72 6.77 -9.91
N VAL A 54 2.65 7.56 -9.97
CA VAL A 54 1.87 7.99 -8.81
C VAL A 54 0.52 7.28 -8.87
N ASP A 55 0.29 6.36 -7.94
CA ASP A 55 -1.01 5.72 -7.78
C ASP A 55 -1.94 6.63 -6.98
N SER A 56 -2.99 7.12 -7.63
CA SER A 56 -4.00 7.99 -7.01
C SER A 56 -5.22 7.22 -6.49
N THR A 57 -5.18 5.89 -6.52
CA THR A 57 -6.26 5.05 -5.96
C THR A 57 -6.35 5.30 -4.45
N PRO A 58 -7.53 5.65 -3.91
CA PRO A 58 -7.71 5.79 -2.47
C PRO A 58 -7.27 4.53 -1.73
N SER A 59 -6.37 4.68 -0.77
CA SER A 59 -5.84 3.61 0.06
C SER A 59 -5.67 4.11 1.50
N GLU A 60 -5.64 3.17 2.43
CA GLU A 60 -5.41 3.43 3.85
C GLU A 60 -4.45 2.39 4.41
N THR A 61 -4.07 2.48 5.69
CA THR A 61 -3.12 1.55 6.32
C THR A 61 -3.52 0.08 6.14
N VAL A 62 -4.82 -0.21 6.19
CA VAL A 62 -5.38 -1.56 6.00
C VAL A 62 -5.19 -2.09 4.57
N SER A 63 -4.97 -1.23 3.57
CA SER A 63 -4.64 -1.66 2.20
C SER A 63 -3.35 -2.48 2.12
N ILE A 64 -2.39 -2.28 3.04
CA ILE A 64 -1.19 -3.13 3.14
C ILE A 64 -1.57 -4.54 3.60
N GLN A 65 -2.48 -4.66 4.57
CA GLN A 65 -3.01 -5.97 4.98
C GLN A 65 -3.75 -6.65 3.82
N LYS A 66 -4.58 -5.90 3.10
CA LYS A 66 -5.30 -6.40 1.91
C LYS A 66 -4.35 -6.87 0.80
N PHE A 67 -3.21 -6.19 0.62
CA PHE A 67 -2.14 -6.64 -0.29
C PHE A 67 -1.57 -8.00 0.13
N ILE A 68 -1.28 -8.19 1.43
CA ILE A 68 -0.78 -9.46 1.98
C ILE A 68 -1.83 -10.57 1.77
N GLU A 69 -3.09 -10.30 2.09
CA GLU A 69 -4.21 -11.23 1.86
C GLU A 69 -4.30 -11.66 0.40
N ALA A 70 -4.30 -10.70 -0.52
CA ALA A 70 -4.36 -10.97 -1.95
C ALA A 70 -3.13 -11.75 -2.45
N ARG A 71 -1.94 -11.43 -1.94
CA ARG A 71 -0.68 -12.07 -2.36
C ARG A 71 -0.58 -13.53 -1.91
N PHE A 72 -1.10 -13.86 -0.74
CA PHE A 72 -0.95 -15.18 -0.12
C PHE A 72 -2.26 -15.99 -0.06
N GLY A 73 -3.36 -15.47 -0.59
CA GLY A 73 -4.66 -16.14 -0.57
C GLY A 73 -5.22 -16.32 0.84
N LEU A 74 -5.04 -15.31 1.70
CA LEU A 74 -5.50 -15.35 3.09
C LEU A 74 -6.90 -14.75 3.21
N ASN A 75 -7.63 -15.21 4.23
CA ASN A 75 -8.91 -14.62 4.61
C ASN A 75 -8.68 -13.28 5.36
N PRO A 76 -9.63 -12.33 5.27
CA PRO A 76 -9.63 -11.15 6.11
C PRO A 76 -9.65 -11.51 7.60
N LEU A 77 -9.01 -10.68 8.42
CA LEU A 77 -9.01 -10.75 9.87
C LEU A 77 -10.16 -9.95 10.50
N GLY A 78 -10.64 -8.91 9.84
CA GLY A 78 -11.67 -8.02 10.35
C GLY A 78 -12.69 -7.59 9.29
N THR A 79 -13.60 -6.70 9.69
CA THR A 79 -14.64 -6.17 8.79
C THR A 79 -14.09 -5.11 7.84
N ARG A 80 -13.06 -4.37 8.23
CA ARG A 80 -12.52 -3.23 7.46
C ARG A 80 -11.71 -3.70 6.25
N ASP A 81 -10.76 -4.58 6.48
CA ASP A 81 -10.00 -5.32 5.49
C ASP A 81 -10.90 -6.20 4.62
N ALA A 82 -11.97 -6.79 5.16
CA ALA A 82 -12.96 -7.47 4.33
C ALA A 82 -13.67 -6.52 3.35
N ALA A 83 -14.01 -5.29 3.79
CA ALA A 83 -14.79 -4.32 3.02
C ALA A 83 -13.97 -3.47 2.03
N ILE A 84 -12.70 -3.17 2.34
CA ILE A 84 -11.87 -2.33 1.46
C ILE A 84 -11.52 -3.04 0.15
N THR A 85 -11.59 -2.30 -0.95
CA THR A 85 -11.27 -2.80 -2.31
C THR A 85 -9.84 -2.52 -2.73
N SER A 86 -9.21 -1.50 -2.15
CA SER A 86 -7.83 -1.11 -2.46
C SER A 86 -6.82 -2.07 -1.82
N ASN A 87 -6.07 -2.76 -2.67
CA ASN A 87 -5.09 -3.79 -2.29
C ASN A 87 -3.67 -3.47 -2.79
N LEU A 88 -3.42 -2.24 -3.23
CA LEU A 88 -2.13 -1.72 -3.71
C LEU A 88 -1.54 -2.42 -4.95
N LEU A 89 -2.20 -3.43 -5.53
CA LEU A 89 -1.69 -4.14 -6.70
C LEU A 89 -1.60 -3.25 -7.94
N THR A 90 -2.37 -2.16 -8.00
CA THR A 90 -2.33 -1.15 -9.06
C THR A 90 -0.99 -0.41 -9.15
N SER A 91 -0.19 -0.41 -8.08
CA SER A 91 1.16 0.16 -8.05
C SER A 91 2.23 -0.78 -8.65
N PHE A 92 1.86 -2.01 -8.99
CA PHE A 92 2.76 -3.01 -9.56
C PHE A 92 2.46 -3.27 -11.03
N ASP A 93 3.49 -3.60 -11.79
CA ASP A 93 3.41 -4.26 -13.08
C ASP A 93 4.23 -5.55 -12.99
N PHE A 94 3.54 -6.69 -12.98
CA PHE A 94 4.17 -8.01 -12.85
C PHE A 94 4.61 -8.59 -14.19
N SER A 95 4.30 -7.91 -15.30
CA SER A 95 4.82 -8.29 -16.62
C SER A 95 6.26 -7.79 -16.83
N GLN A 96 6.70 -6.81 -16.03
CA GLN A 96 8.07 -6.34 -16.06
C GLN A 96 9.03 -7.43 -15.54
N LEU A 97 10.10 -7.69 -16.27
CA LEU A 97 11.18 -8.55 -15.80
C LEU A 97 11.73 -7.95 -14.49
N ALA A 98 11.95 -8.79 -13.49
CA ALA A 98 12.60 -8.35 -12.26
C ALA A 98 13.91 -7.66 -12.63
N ALA A 99 14.05 -6.38 -12.28
CA ALA A 99 15.25 -5.61 -12.57
C ALA A 99 16.46 -6.35 -11.95
N ALA A 100 17.38 -6.78 -12.81
CA ALA A 100 18.63 -7.43 -12.43
C ALA A 100 19.49 -6.54 -11.52
#